data_AF-A0A812V2R6-F1
#
_entry.id   AF-A0A812V2R6-F1
#
_cell.length_a   1.000
_cell.length_b   1.000
_cell.length_c   1.000
_cell.angle_alpha   90.00
_cell.angle_beta   90.00
_cell.angle_gamma   90.00
#
_symmetry.space_group_name_H-M   'P 1'
#
loop_
_entity.id
_entity.type
_entity.pdbx_description
1 polymer ?
#
loop_
_entity_poly.entity_id
_entity_poly.type
_entity_poly.pdbx_seq_one_letter_code
_entity_poly.pdbx_strand_id
1 'polypeptide(L)'
;VAAPPPSDLGPAEALRRNEALAANFWELRRRADIYYAYSYIHSYIQEPFTTLLPEHVFNCALFLWNILASSGFSAQPVQALLAQVQGGPEAEAAYLEKVRAEAAQGSAQQSRGHLKEVPLGISRVYILYALAKQAQSLGACRLARTAYDKLQVLRVPPSWQHQIDLACLAIRSKPYSDQDDLLPVCNWCMTTNPLLRSNLDACTNCGHPFIRTFLGFDILPLVEFQPDTDIALEEAQSLIAQEPNARKSQNSDGWHESTRGGAEVMSLSEGPMPGDEAGTDLFVQKMLDAASYFVPGEPYQPVRIDRETLVEL
;
A
#
# COMPACT_ATOMS: atom_id res chain seq x y z
N VAL A 1 8.82 9.61 -34.75
CA VAL A 1 8.03 8.88 -35.77
C VAL A 1 6.77 8.36 -35.09
N ALA A 2 5.60 8.87 -35.49
CA ALA A 2 4.31 8.47 -34.93
C ALA A 2 4.03 7.00 -35.31
N ALA A 3 3.59 6.20 -34.33
CA ALA A 3 3.23 4.80 -34.56
C ALA A 3 2.14 4.72 -35.64
N PRO A 4 2.20 3.73 -36.56
CA PRO A 4 1.28 3.65 -37.68
C PRO A 4 -0.18 3.56 -37.22
N PRO A 5 -1.12 4.13 -37.99
CA PRO A 5 -2.53 4.16 -37.66
C PRO A 5 -3.12 2.74 -37.53
N PRO A 6 -4.19 2.56 -36.74
CA PRO A 6 -4.71 1.26 -36.30
C PRO A 6 -5.36 0.40 -37.41
N SER A 7 -5.40 0.85 -38.66
CA SER A 7 -6.22 0.25 -39.72
C SER A 7 -5.58 -0.92 -40.48
N ASP A 8 -4.25 -1.12 -40.39
CA ASP A 8 -3.53 -2.03 -41.30
C ASP A 8 -2.80 -3.20 -40.61
N LEU A 9 -3.02 -3.40 -39.29
CA LEU A 9 -2.35 -4.44 -38.50
C LEU A 9 -3.23 -5.68 -38.38
N GLY A 10 -2.64 -6.87 -38.58
CA GLY A 10 -3.35 -8.13 -38.35
C GLY A 10 -3.81 -8.27 -36.89
N PRO A 11 -4.87 -9.05 -36.59
CA PRO A 11 -5.46 -9.12 -35.25
C PRO A 11 -4.47 -9.55 -34.16
N ALA A 12 -3.49 -10.40 -34.49
CA ALA A 12 -2.45 -10.83 -33.57
C ALA A 12 -1.40 -9.73 -33.28
N GLU A 13 -1.10 -8.86 -34.25
CA GLU A 13 -0.15 -7.75 -34.08
C GLU A 13 -0.80 -6.60 -33.30
N ALA A 14 -2.09 -6.36 -33.53
CA ALA A 14 -2.89 -5.42 -32.74
C ALA A 14 -2.98 -5.85 -31.28
N LEU A 15 -3.17 -7.14 -31.00
CA LEU A 15 -3.21 -7.68 -29.63
C LEU A 15 -1.87 -7.46 -28.90
N ARG A 16 -0.73 -7.85 -29.52
CA ARG A 16 0.61 -7.64 -28.94
C ARG A 16 0.89 -6.15 -28.69
N ARG A 17 0.48 -5.28 -29.62
CA ARG A 17 0.62 -3.82 -29.45
C ARG A 17 -0.21 -3.32 -28.27
N ASN A 18 -1.44 -3.80 -28.11
CA ASN A 18 -2.31 -3.43 -26.99
C ASN A 18 -1.74 -3.92 -25.65
N GLU A 19 -1.21 -5.15 -25.60
CA GLU A 19 -0.52 -5.69 -24.42
C GLU A 19 0.71 -4.85 -24.04
N ALA A 20 1.54 -4.47 -25.02
CA ALA A 20 2.69 -3.59 -24.78
C ALA A 20 2.29 -2.19 -24.32
N LEU A 21 1.23 -1.61 -24.90
CA LEU A 21 0.68 -0.32 -24.46
C LEU A 21 0.13 -0.39 -23.04
N ALA A 22 -0.55 -1.48 -22.68
CA ALA A 22 -1.06 -1.69 -21.33
C ALA A 22 0.09 -1.82 -20.32
N ALA A 23 1.15 -2.57 -20.64
CA ALA A 23 2.33 -2.68 -19.79
C ALA A 23 2.99 -1.31 -19.55
N ASN A 24 3.18 -0.52 -20.62
CA ASN A 24 3.71 0.84 -20.53
C ASN A 24 2.84 1.76 -19.67
N PHE A 25 1.51 1.66 -19.80
CA PHE A 25 0.58 2.45 -19.00
C PHE A 25 0.77 2.20 -17.51
N TRP A 26 0.81 0.93 -17.08
CA TRP A 26 0.98 0.58 -15.67
C TRP A 26 2.34 1.01 -15.12
N GLU A 27 3.39 0.93 -15.92
CA GLU A 27 4.71 1.41 -15.54
C GLU A 27 4.71 2.94 -15.34
N LEU A 28 4.19 3.69 -16.31
CA LEU A 28 4.10 5.15 -16.22
C LEU A 28 3.23 5.60 -15.05
N ARG A 29 2.10 4.91 -14.82
CA ARG A 29 1.23 5.18 -13.68
C ARG A 29 1.98 5.05 -12.36
N ARG A 30 2.73 3.95 -12.18
CA ARG A 30 3.49 3.74 -10.96
C ARG A 30 4.61 4.77 -10.77
N ARG A 31 5.29 5.16 -11.86
CA ARG A 31 6.29 6.25 -11.80
C ARG A 31 5.63 7.55 -11.33
N ALA A 32 4.45 7.88 -11.86
CA ALA A 32 3.70 9.06 -11.44
C ALA A 32 3.34 9.02 -9.94
N ASP A 33 2.86 7.87 -9.45
CA ASP A 33 2.52 7.67 -8.04
C ASP A 33 3.73 7.87 -7.11
N ILE A 34 4.92 7.41 -7.53
CA ILE A 34 6.18 7.61 -6.81
C ILE A 34 6.57 9.09 -6.80
N TYR A 35 6.52 9.78 -7.94
CA TYR A 35 6.84 11.20 -8.02
C TYR A 35 5.89 12.04 -7.18
N TYR A 36 4.62 11.66 -7.17
CA TYR A 36 3.60 12.31 -6.36
C TYR A 36 3.85 12.13 -4.86
N ALA A 37 4.18 10.93 -4.39
CA ALA A 37 4.57 10.73 -3.00
C ALA A 37 5.88 11.48 -2.64
N TYR A 38 6.84 11.54 -3.57
CA TYR A 38 8.13 12.19 -3.34
C TYR A 38 8.02 13.72 -3.31
N SER A 39 7.08 14.33 -4.02
CA SER A 39 6.88 15.78 -3.99
C SER A 39 6.57 16.28 -2.57
N TYR A 40 5.76 15.54 -1.80
CA TYR A 40 5.47 15.83 -0.40
C TYR A 40 6.72 15.79 0.48
N ILE A 41 7.60 14.80 0.28
CA ILE A 41 8.86 14.68 1.02
C ILE A 41 9.83 15.80 0.62
N HIS A 42 9.87 16.12 -0.67
CA HIS A 42 10.73 17.18 -1.17
C HIS A 42 10.32 18.54 -0.59
N SER A 43 9.03 18.87 -0.62
CA SER A 43 8.47 20.05 0.04
C SER A 43 8.76 20.06 1.53
N TYR A 44 8.55 18.93 2.23
CA TYR A 44 8.84 18.82 3.67
C TYR A 44 10.30 19.18 4.03
N ILE A 45 11.23 18.93 3.13
CA ILE A 45 12.67 19.14 3.35
C ILE A 45 13.12 20.54 2.93
N GLN A 46 12.59 21.05 1.82
CA GLN A 46 12.98 22.37 1.29
C GLN A 46 12.27 23.51 1.99
N GLU A 47 11.03 23.29 2.43
CA GLU A 47 10.22 24.32 3.05
C GLU A 47 10.48 24.37 4.56
N PRO A 48 10.75 25.55 5.15
CA PRO A 48 11.05 25.68 6.58
C PRO A 48 9.85 25.35 7.47
N PHE A 49 8.63 25.42 6.92
CA PHE A 49 7.38 25.08 7.58
C PHE A 49 6.50 24.34 6.60
N THR A 50 5.81 23.32 7.09
CA THR A 50 4.95 22.47 6.27
C THR A 50 3.59 22.40 6.93
N THR A 51 2.52 22.48 6.14
CA THR A 51 1.15 22.23 6.61
C THR A 51 0.81 20.74 6.68
N LEU A 52 1.74 19.86 6.28
CA LEU A 52 1.54 18.42 6.25
C LEU A 52 1.58 17.86 7.67
N LEU A 53 0.64 16.95 7.96
CA LEU A 53 0.64 16.20 9.20
C LEU A 53 1.89 15.29 9.28
N PRO A 54 2.47 15.10 10.47
CA PRO A 54 3.62 14.19 10.66
C PRO A 54 3.37 12.78 10.13
N GLU A 55 2.15 12.26 10.32
CA GLU A 55 1.71 10.94 9.86
C GLU A 55 1.68 10.84 8.33
N HIS A 56 1.24 11.89 7.64
CA HIS A 56 1.21 11.91 6.19
C HIS A 56 2.62 11.80 5.60
N VAL A 57 3.57 12.59 6.11
CA VAL A 57 4.98 12.53 5.66
C VAL A 57 5.60 11.16 6.00
N PHE A 58 5.26 10.61 7.16
CA PHE A 58 5.68 9.28 7.57
C PHE A 58 5.17 8.19 6.61
N ASN A 59 3.89 8.19 6.28
CA ASN A 59 3.26 7.21 5.39
C ASN A 59 3.75 7.34 3.94
N CYS A 60 3.94 8.56 3.44
CA CYS A 60 4.60 8.82 2.15
C CYS A 60 6.00 8.23 2.09
N ALA A 61 6.82 8.49 3.12
CA ALA A 61 8.19 8.00 3.18
C ALA A 61 8.25 6.48 3.31
N LEU A 62 7.32 5.88 4.05
CA LEU A 62 7.20 4.43 4.20
C LEU A 62 6.80 3.75 2.88
N PHE A 63 5.82 4.31 2.18
CA PHE A 63 5.39 3.85 0.86
C PHE A 63 6.53 3.86 -0.15
N LEU A 64 7.23 5.00 -0.25
CA LEU A 64 8.37 5.11 -1.15
C LEU A 64 9.49 4.15 -0.76
N TRP A 65 9.79 4.01 0.52
CA TRP A 65 10.83 3.09 0.96
C TRP A 65 10.47 1.64 0.61
N ASN A 66 9.26 1.19 0.91
CA ASN A 66 8.84 -0.20 0.70
C ASN A 66 8.77 -0.58 -0.79
N ILE A 67 8.46 0.39 -1.66
CA ILE A 67 8.49 0.20 -3.11
C ILE A 67 9.92 0.24 -3.63
N LEU A 68 10.72 1.25 -3.25
CA LEU A 68 12.06 1.48 -3.81
C LEU A 68 13.17 0.61 -3.18
N ALA A 69 12.91 -0.08 -2.08
CA ALA A 69 13.83 -1.03 -1.44
C ALA A 69 13.72 -2.44 -2.03
N SER A 70 12.68 -2.73 -2.81
CA SER A 70 12.44 -4.03 -3.44
C SER A 70 13.18 -4.21 -4.77
N SER A 71 13.48 -3.10 -5.48
CA SER A 71 14.44 -3.13 -6.56
C SER A 71 15.81 -3.37 -5.93
N GLY A 72 16.49 -4.44 -6.37
CA GLY A 72 17.86 -4.71 -5.97
C GLY A 72 18.69 -3.43 -6.09
N PHE A 73 19.68 -3.28 -5.22
CA PHE A 73 20.66 -2.19 -5.21
C PHE A 73 21.51 -2.14 -6.50
N SER A 74 20.91 -2.17 -7.70
CA SER A 74 21.60 -1.76 -8.91
C SER A 74 21.66 -0.23 -8.87
N ALA A 75 22.60 0.26 -8.06
CA ALA A 75 23.21 1.54 -8.28
C ALA A 75 23.80 1.49 -9.70
N GLN A 76 22.99 1.79 -10.71
CA GLN A 76 23.57 2.45 -11.86
C GLN A 76 24.25 3.70 -11.28
N PRO A 77 25.57 3.86 -11.50
CA PRO A 77 26.28 4.97 -10.92
C PRO A 77 25.54 6.23 -11.34
N VAL A 78 25.32 7.15 -10.41
CA VAL A 78 24.65 8.43 -10.66
C VAL A 78 25.29 9.15 -11.88
N GLN A 79 26.55 8.84 -12.21
CA GLN A 79 27.22 9.22 -13.46
C GLN A 79 26.56 8.73 -14.76
N ALA A 80 26.06 7.49 -14.82
CA ALA A 80 25.34 6.96 -15.98
C ALA A 80 23.98 7.66 -16.18
N LEU A 81 23.31 8.02 -15.08
CA LEU A 81 22.05 8.77 -15.08
C LEU A 81 22.26 10.28 -15.32
N LEU A 82 23.35 10.87 -14.82
CA LEU A 82 23.72 12.26 -15.11
C LEU A 82 24.14 12.45 -16.58
N ALA A 83 24.75 11.45 -17.20
CA ALA A 83 25.00 11.45 -18.64
C ALA A 83 23.69 11.42 -19.47
N GLN A 84 22.60 10.86 -18.91
CA GLN A 84 21.27 10.88 -19.53
C GLN A 84 20.56 12.24 -19.37
N VAL A 85 20.83 12.98 -18.29
CA VAL A 85 20.24 14.32 -18.03
C VAL A 85 21.00 15.45 -18.74
N GLN A 86 22.29 15.27 -19.04
CA GLN A 86 23.10 16.26 -19.78
C GLN A 86 23.06 16.10 -21.30
N GLY A 87 22.45 15.03 -21.81
CA GLY A 87 22.20 14.90 -23.24
C GLY A 87 21.01 15.77 -23.62
N GLY A 88 21.19 16.63 -24.63
CA GLY A 88 20.13 17.49 -25.16
C GLY A 88 18.91 16.71 -25.69
N PRO A 89 17.97 17.36 -26.41
CA PRO A 89 16.69 16.77 -26.84
C PRO A 89 16.83 15.46 -27.64
N GLU A 90 17.99 15.19 -28.23
CA GLU A 90 18.32 13.95 -28.95
C GLU A 90 18.60 12.75 -28.02
N ALA A 91 19.15 12.96 -26.83
CA ALA A 91 19.40 11.89 -25.86
C ALA A 91 18.12 11.46 -25.12
N GLU A 92 17.22 12.42 -24.88
CA GLU A 92 15.87 12.16 -24.37
C GLU A 92 15.04 11.33 -25.36
N ALA A 93 15.14 11.64 -26.66
CA ALA A 93 14.54 10.83 -27.72
C ALA A 93 15.14 9.42 -27.79
N ALA A 94 16.47 9.28 -27.67
CA ALA A 94 17.15 7.99 -27.67
C ALA A 94 16.84 7.15 -26.43
N TYR A 95 16.63 7.76 -25.26
CA TYR A 95 16.17 7.07 -24.05
C TYR A 95 14.72 6.61 -24.20
N LEU A 96 13.82 7.45 -24.72
CA LEU A 96 12.44 7.06 -25.02
C LEU A 96 12.38 5.94 -26.07
N GLU A 97 13.32 5.89 -27.01
CA GLU A 97 13.44 4.83 -28.00
C GLU A 97 14.00 3.53 -27.41
N LYS A 98 14.97 3.61 -26.48
CA LYS A 98 15.45 2.45 -25.70
C LYS A 98 14.38 1.87 -24.79
N VAL A 99 13.63 2.73 -24.08
CA VAL A 99 12.48 2.31 -23.26
C VAL A 99 11.41 1.63 -24.13
N ARG A 100 11.15 2.15 -25.34
CA ARG A 100 10.26 1.49 -26.31
C ARG A 100 10.80 0.14 -26.81
N ALA A 101 12.11 0.02 -27.04
CA ALA A 101 12.73 -1.21 -27.50
C ALA A 101 12.76 -2.29 -26.39
N GLU A 102 12.96 -1.91 -25.14
CA GLU A 102 12.88 -2.81 -23.98
C GLU A 102 11.44 -3.22 -23.67
N ALA A 103 10.47 -2.30 -23.82
CA ALA A 103 9.04 -2.60 -23.70
C ALA A 103 8.57 -3.61 -24.78
N ALA A 104 9.19 -3.62 -25.96
CA ALA A 104 8.90 -4.58 -27.02
C ALA A 104 9.44 -6.00 -26.75
N GLN A 105 10.37 -6.16 -25.80
CA GLN A 105 11.02 -7.43 -25.46
C GLN A 105 10.51 -8.05 -24.14
N GLY A 106 9.63 -7.36 -23.42
CA GLY A 106 9.06 -7.83 -22.16
C GLY A 106 8.02 -8.93 -22.36
N SER A 107 8.33 -10.15 -21.92
CA SER A 107 7.36 -11.26 -21.83
C SER A 107 6.22 -10.93 -20.87
N ALA A 108 4.97 -11.18 -21.30
CA ALA A 108 3.71 -10.80 -20.68
C ALA A 108 3.32 -11.56 -19.39
N GLN A 109 4.26 -12.05 -18.57
CA GLN A 109 3.96 -12.94 -17.44
C GLN A 109 4.37 -12.42 -16.04
N GLN A 110 4.63 -11.12 -15.89
CA GLN A 110 4.82 -10.52 -14.55
C GLN A 110 3.61 -9.71 -14.12
N SER A 111 2.56 -10.44 -13.74
CA SER A 111 1.51 -9.95 -12.86
C SER A 111 2.16 -9.32 -11.61
N ARG A 112 1.94 -8.02 -11.42
CA ARG A 112 2.55 -7.15 -10.39
C ARG A 112 4.03 -6.80 -10.65
N GLY A 113 4.23 -6.19 -11.83
CA GLY A 113 5.37 -5.36 -12.27
C GLY A 113 6.50 -5.10 -11.27
N HIS A 114 7.69 -5.52 -11.65
CA HIS A 114 8.93 -5.08 -11.02
C HIS A 114 9.28 -3.69 -11.59
N LEU A 115 9.55 -2.69 -10.73
CA LEU A 115 10.22 -1.47 -11.22
C LEU A 115 11.70 -1.82 -11.41
N LYS A 116 12.09 -1.99 -12.67
CA LYS A 116 13.47 -2.35 -13.05
C LYS A 116 14.48 -1.29 -12.61
N GLU A 117 14.06 -0.03 -12.54
CA GLU A 117 14.92 1.11 -12.19
C GLU A 117 14.20 2.13 -11.30
N VAL A 118 14.96 2.79 -10.41
CA VAL A 118 14.46 3.90 -9.59
C VAL A 118 14.31 5.14 -10.47
N PRO A 119 13.15 5.82 -10.48
CA PRO A 119 12.97 7.01 -11.31
C PRO A 119 13.97 8.13 -10.97
N LEU A 120 14.39 8.87 -11.99
CA LEU A 120 15.35 9.99 -11.91
C LEU A 120 14.86 11.09 -10.95
N GLY A 121 15.78 11.71 -10.20
CA GLY A 121 15.48 12.86 -9.33
C GLY A 121 15.00 12.53 -7.91
N ILE A 122 14.84 11.25 -7.59
CA ILE A 122 14.43 10.79 -6.26
C ILE A 122 15.66 10.55 -5.38
N SER A 123 15.81 11.36 -4.33
CA SER A 123 16.86 11.19 -3.33
C SER A 123 16.44 10.22 -2.23
N ARG A 124 17.14 9.08 -2.14
CA ARG A 124 16.94 8.10 -1.04
C ARG A 124 17.30 8.68 0.33
N VAL A 125 18.26 9.60 0.37
CA VAL A 125 18.67 10.30 1.60
C VAL A 125 17.50 11.14 2.12
N TYR A 126 16.76 11.81 1.24
CA TYR A 126 15.63 12.65 1.61
C TYR A 126 14.49 11.82 2.20
N ILE A 127 14.17 10.69 1.55
CA ILE A 127 13.16 9.74 2.02
C ILE A 127 13.53 9.21 3.41
N LEU A 128 14.75 8.72 3.58
CA LEU A 128 15.20 8.16 4.87
C LEU A 128 15.28 9.22 5.97
N TYR A 129 15.72 10.44 5.66
CA TYR A 129 15.80 11.52 6.63
C TYR A 129 14.41 11.94 7.11
N ALA A 130 13.46 12.15 6.19
CA ALA A 130 12.07 12.45 6.54
C ALA A 130 11.45 11.30 7.36
N LEU A 131 11.66 10.05 6.94
CA LEU A 131 11.17 8.87 7.66
C LEU A 131 11.73 8.81 9.08
N ALA A 132 13.04 8.98 9.26
CA ALA A 132 13.69 8.85 10.56
C ALA A 132 13.27 9.98 11.53
N LYS A 133 13.13 11.21 11.02
CA LYS A 133 12.69 12.37 11.80
C LYS A 133 11.23 12.21 12.25
N GLN A 134 10.34 11.76 11.36
CA GLN A 134 8.93 11.53 11.71
C GLN A 134 8.71 10.26 12.54
N ALA A 135 9.49 9.20 12.32
CA ALA A 135 9.47 8.02 13.18
C ALA A 135 9.83 8.38 14.63
N GLN A 136 10.80 9.29 14.81
CA GLN A 136 11.20 9.75 16.14
C GLN A 136 10.12 10.61 16.83
N SER A 137 9.37 11.42 16.09
CA SER A 137 8.28 12.25 16.63
C SER A 137 7.05 11.42 16.98
N LEU A 138 6.72 10.43 16.15
CA LEU A 138 5.58 9.52 16.35
C LEU A 138 5.87 8.38 17.35
N GLY A 139 7.13 8.18 17.75
CA GLY A 139 7.52 7.19 18.76
C GLY A 139 7.93 5.82 18.22
N ALA A 140 8.04 5.65 16.89
CA ALA A 140 8.59 4.45 16.25
C ALA A 140 10.14 4.41 16.36
N CYS A 141 10.65 4.06 17.55
CA CYS A 141 12.07 4.20 17.87
C CYS A 141 12.95 3.11 17.22
N ARG A 142 12.43 1.91 17.01
CA ARG A 142 13.14 0.83 16.32
C ARG A 142 13.27 1.14 14.82
N LEU A 143 12.21 1.65 14.20
CA LEU A 143 12.23 2.14 12.83
C LEU A 143 13.26 3.28 12.67
N ALA A 144 13.22 4.27 13.56
CA ALA A 144 14.11 5.42 13.49
C ALA A 144 15.59 5.00 13.53
N ARG A 145 15.98 4.10 14.45
CA ARG A 145 17.35 3.54 14.52
C ARG A 145 17.77 2.90 13.20
N THR A 146 16.91 2.01 12.69
CA THR A 146 17.18 1.29 11.45
C THR A 146 17.31 2.25 10.25
N ALA A 147 16.52 3.32 10.22
CA ALA A 147 16.61 4.35 9.18
C ALA A 147 17.91 5.17 9.30
N TYR A 148 18.31 5.55 10.51
CA TYR A 148 19.57 6.26 10.75
C TYR A 148 20.81 5.41 10.44
N ASP A 149 20.80 4.12 10.76
CA ASP A 149 21.88 3.20 10.39
C ASP A 149 22.02 3.10 8.86
N LYS A 150 20.90 3.10 8.13
CA LYS A 150 20.90 3.14 6.66
C LYS A 150 21.35 4.48 6.09
N LEU A 151 21.10 5.59 6.78
CA LEU A 151 21.59 6.92 6.38
C LEU A 151 23.11 7.03 6.45
N GLN A 152 23.77 6.35 7.39
CA GLN A 152 25.23 6.38 7.54
C GLN A 152 25.97 5.76 6.33
N VAL A 153 25.34 4.80 5.66
CA VAL A 153 25.89 4.15 4.45
C VAL A 153 25.77 5.06 3.21
N LEU A 154 24.92 6.09 3.28
CA LEU A 154 24.64 7.00 2.17
C LEU A 154 25.40 8.32 2.32
N ARG A 155 25.63 9.01 1.18
CA ARG A 155 26.26 10.33 1.18
C ARG A 155 25.24 11.40 1.57
N VAL A 156 25.32 11.85 2.81
CA VAL A 156 24.47 12.90 3.36
C VAL A 156 25.12 14.29 3.16
N PRO A 157 24.34 15.33 2.80
CA PRO A 157 24.83 16.71 2.79
C PRO A 157 25.41 17.17 4.14
N PRO A 158 26.54 17.90 4.16
CA PRO A 158 27.22 18.28 5.41
C PRO A 158 26.40 19.19 6.32
N SER A 159 25.45 19.95 5.78
CA SER A 159 24.54 20.80 6.55
C SER A 159 23.64 20.02 7.51
N TRP A 160 23.29 18.78 7.19
CA TRP A 160 22.37 17.96 8.00
C TRP A 160 23.09 16.94 8.87
N GLN A 161 24.38 16.69 8.65
CA GLN A 161 25.15 15.72 9.42
C GLN A 161 25.04 16.00 10.92
N HIS A 162 25.22 17.25 11.34
CA HIS A 162 25.11 17.60 12.76
C HIS A 162 23.71 17.31 13.34
N GLN A 163 22.64 17.62 12.62
CA GLN A 163 21.26 17.35 13.06
C GLN A 163 20.99 15.85 13.17
N ILE A 164 21.49 15.08 12.20
CA ILE A 164 21.37 13.62 12.17
C ILE A 164 22.16 12.99 13.30
N ASP A 165 23.38 13.44 13.57
CA ASP A 165 24.21 12.92 14.66
C ASP A 165 23.57 13.16 16.03
N LEU A 166 23.01 14.36 16.25
CA LEU A 166 22.24 14.66 17.45
C LEU A 166 21.00 13.75 17.58
N ALA A 167 20.27 13.53 16.49
CA ALA A 167 19.11 12.65 16.49
C ALA A 167 19.48 11.18 16.75
N CYS A 168 20.56 10.69 16.14
CA CYS A 168 21.14 9.37 16.39
C CYS A 168 21.48 9.19 17.87
N LEU A 169 22.15 10.17 18.49
CA LEU A 169 22.46 10.15 19.92
C LEU A 169 21.19 10.16 20.78
N ALA A 170 20.21 10.99 20.43
CA ALA A 170 18.94 11.10 21.16
C ALA A 170 18.10 9.82 21.11
N ILE A 171 18.21 9.02 20.04
CA ILE A 171 17.44 7.77 19.91
C ILE A 171 18.07 6.62 20.70
N ARG A 172 19.38 6.66 20.94
CA ARG A 172 20.09 5.62 21.71
C ARG A 172 19.56 5.49 23.14
N SER A 173 19.04 6.57 23.72
CA SER A 173 18.44 6.57 25.06
C SER A 173 16.99 6.08 25.10
N LYS A 174 16.29 6.00 23.97
CA LYS A 174 14.90 5.53 23.88
C LYS A 174 14.83 3.99 23.77
N PRO A 175 13.78 3.31 24.24
CA PRO A 175 13.65 1.86 24.08
C PRO A 175 13.62 1.43 22.61
N TYR A 176 14.05 0.19 22.33
CA TYR A 176 14.00 -0.41 20.99
C TYR A 176 12.60 -1.01 20.73
N SER A 177 11.58 -0.17 20.76
CA SER A 177 10.20 -0.55 20.44
C SER A 177 9.60 0.47 19.47
N ASP A 178 8.69 -0.02 18.63
CA ASP A 178 7.84 0.84 17.81
C ASP A 178 6.47 0.98 18.50
N GLN A 179 5.71 2.01 18.17
CA GLN A 179 4.32 2.13 18.62
C GLN A 179 3.46 1.14 17.84
N ASP A 180 2.58 0.42 18.53
CA ASP A 180 1.75 -0.62 17.92
C ASP A 180 0.73 -0.04 16.93
N ASP A 181 0.22 1.18 17.19
CA ASP A 181 -0.75 1.87 16.33
C ASP A 181 -0.20 2.22 14.93
N LEU A 182 1.12 2.34 14.81
CA LEU A 182 1.77 2.64 13.53
C LEU A 182 1.98 1.38 12.67
N LEU A 183 1.89 0.20 13.27
CA LEU A 183 2.18 -1.05 12.57
C LEU A 183 1.06 -1.39 11.58
N PRO A 184 1.38 -1.56 10.29
CA PRO A 184 0.36 -1.87 9.29
C PRO A 184 -0.22 -3.28 9.49
N VAL A 185 -1.53 -3.34 9.72
CA VAL A 185 -2.29 -4.60 9.80
C VAL A 185 -2.71 -5.01 8.39
N CYS A 186 -2.50 -6.27 8.04
CA CYS A 186 -3.01 -6.81 6.79
C CYS A 186 -4.52 -7.05 6.89
N ASN A 187 -5.29 -6.41 6.01
CA ASN A 187 -6.76 -6.54 6.01
C ASN A 187 -7.26 -7.94 5.59
N TRP A 188 -6.39 -8.78 5.03
CA TRP A 188 -6.72 -10.16 4.70
C TRP A 188 -6.42 -11.12 5.85
N CYS A 189 -5.15 -11.21 6.28
CA CYS A 189 -4.71 -12.19 7.27
C CYS A 189 -4.69 -11.67 8.71
N MET A 190 -5.10 -10.43 8.93
CA MET A 190 -5.10 -9.73 10.23
C MET A 190 -3.76 -9.75 10.99
N THR A 191 -2.67 -10.05 10.28
CA THR A 191 -1.32 -10.09 10.84
C THR A 191 -0.72 -8.70 10.82
N THR A 192 -0.08 -8.30 11.91
CA THR A 192 0.70 -7.05 11.97
C THR A 192 2.00 -7.21 11.21
N ASN A 193 2.34 -6.22 10.37
CA ASN A 193 3.53 -6.27 9.53
C ASN A 193 4.60 -5.29 10.02
N PRO A 194 5.90 -5.63 9.88
CA PRO A 194 6.97 -4.67 10.15
C PRO A 194 6.85 -3.44 9.25
N LEU A 195 7.23 -2.26 9.75
CA LEU A 195 7.17 -1.00 9.01
C LEU A 195 8.04 -1.03 7.74
N LEU A 196 9.33 -1.38 7.89
CA LEU A 196 10.26 -1.51 6.77
C LEU A 196 10.14 -2.89 6.15
N ARG A 197 9.73 -2.92 4.89
CA ARG A 197 9.67 -4.14 4.08
C ARG A 197 10.32 -3.91 2.72
N SER A 198 10.80 -4.98 2.10
CA SER A 198 11.39 -4.95 0.76
C SER A 198 10.55 -5.72 -0.27
N ASN A 199 9.23 -5.78 -0.05
CA ASN A 199 8.30 -6.65 -0.78
C ASN A 199 7.26 -5.86 -1.61
N LEU A 200 7.65 -4.73 -2.20
CA LEU A 200 6.76 -3.92 -3.05
C LEU A 200 5.47 -3.49 -2.33
N ASP A 201 5.58 -3.22 -1.02
CA ASP A 201 4.46 -2.83 -0.18
C ASP A 201 3.30 -3.85 -0.12
N ALA A 202 3.66 -5.12 0.06
CA ALA A 202 2.72 -6.19 0.35
C ALA A 202 2.84 -6.67 1.81
N CYS A 203 1.92 -7.53 2.25
CA CYS A 203 2.04 -8.29 3.48
C CYS A 203 3.19 -9.30 3.38
N THR A 204 3.99 -9.45 4.45
CA THR A 204 5.07 -10.45 4.50
C THR A 204 4.55 -11.87 4.64
N ASN A 205 3.33 -12.04 5.17
CA ASN A 205 2.73 -13.33 5.44
C ASN A 205 1.98 -13.85 4.20
N CYS A 206 0.88 -13.19 3.81
CA CYS A 206 0.00 -13.65 2.72
C CYS A 206 0.26 -12.98 1.35
N GLY A 207 1.18 -12.02 1.25
CA GLY A 207 1.43 -11.30 -0.01
C GLY A 207 0.30 -10.36 -0.47
N HIS A 208 -0.72 -10.12 0.37
CA HIS A 208 -1.79 -9.14 0.10
C HIS A 208 -1.19 -7.74 -0.11
N PRO A 209 -1.49 -7.05 -1.22
CA PRO A 209 -0.96 -5.72 -1.48
C PRO A 209 -1.60 -4.69 -0.55
N PHE A 210 -0.80 -3.77 -0.02
CA PHE A 210 -1.34 -2.64 0.72
C PHE A 210 -1.79 -1.55 -0.25
N ILE A 211 -3.10 -1.39 -0.38
CA ILE A 211 -3.67 -0.30 -1.17
C ILE A 211 -3.71 0.94 -0.29
N ARG A 212 -3.08 2.04 -0.73
CA ARG A 212 -3.03 3.30 0.01
C ARG A 212 -3.89 4.38 -0.62
N THR A 213 -4.44 5.26 0.21
CA THR A 213 -5.13 6.48 -0.24
C THR A 213 -4.10 7.54 -0.64
N PHE A 214 -4.23 8.15 -1.81
CA PHE A 214 -3.27 9.18 -2.26
C PHE A 214 -3.40 10.55 -1.55
N LEU A 215 -4.44 10.77 -0.73
CA LEU A 215 -4.54 11.96 0.11
C LEU A 215 -3.72 11.83 1.42
N GLY A 216 -3.81 10.68 2.10
CA GLY A 216 -3.19 10.46 3.43
C GLY A 216 -2.00 9.50 3.42
N PHE A 217 -1.89 8.67 2.38
CA PHE A 217 -1.05 7.47 2.31
C PHE A 217 -1.35 6.41 3.38
N ASP A 218 -2.55 6.46 3.95
CA ASP A 218 -3.06 5.44 4.87
C ASP A 218 -3.48 4.19 4.11
N ILE A 219 -3.39 3.04 4.78
CA ILE A 219 -3.78 1.74 4.21
C ILE A 219 -5.30 1.64 4.22
N LEU A 220 -5.88 1.40 3.06
CA LEU A 220 -7.30 1.19 2.89
C LEU A 220 -7.69 -0.25 3.26
N PRO A 221 -8.79 -0.44 4.01
CA PRO A 221 -9.35 -1.75 4.33
C PRO A 221 -10.06 -2.38 3.12
N LEU A 222 -9.32 -2.55 2.02
CA LEU A 222 -9.83 -3.12 0.78
C LEU A 222 -9.28 -4.54 0.59
N VAL A 223 -10.18 -5.44 0.25
CA VAL A 223 -9.90 -6.83 -0.09
C VAL A 223 -10.51 -7.12 -1.45
N GLU A 224 -9.69 -7.57 -2.40
CA GLU A 224 -10.16 -8.00 -3.71
C GLU A 224 -10.84 -9.36 -3.58
N PHE A 225 -12.08 -9.45 -4.07
CA PHE A 225 -12.82 -10.71 -4.15
C PHE A 225 -13.24 -11.02 -5.58
N GLN A 226 -13.39 -12.31 -5.86
CA GLN A 226 -13.87 -12.84 -7.12
C GLN A 226 -15.08 -13.76 -6.82
N PRO A 227 -16.23 -13.58 -7.50
CA PRO A 227 -17.33 -14.53 -7.36
C PRO A 227 -16.91 -15.91 -7.85
N ASP A 228 -17.44 -16.96 -7.23
CA ASP A 228 -17.16 -18.33 -7.67
C ASP A 228 -17.66 -18.61 -9.09
N THR A 229 -17.04 -19.62 -9.74
CA THR A 229 -17.26 -19.97 -11.16
C THR A 229 -18.71 -20.31 -11.52
N ASP A 230 -19.54 -20.55 -10.52
CA ASP A 230 -20.94 -20.94 -10.67
C ASP A 230 -21.90 -19.73 -10.70
N ILE A 231 -21.40 -18.49 -10.63
CA ILE A 231 -22.19 -17.26 -10.61
C ILE A 231 -21.84 -16.41 -11.83
N ALA A 232 -22.83 -16.08 -12.65
CA ALA A 232 -22.65 -15.14 -13.75
C ALA A 232 -22.42 -13.72 -13.22
N LEU A 233 -21.58 -12.92 -13.90
CA LEU A 233 -21.27 -11.54 -13.50
C LEU A 233 -22.54 -10.69 -13.29
N GLU A 234 -23.56 -10.88 -14.12
CA GLU A 234 -24.84 -10.18 -14.03
C GLU A 234 -25.66 -10.59 -12.80
N GLU A 235 -25.64 -11.88 -12.44
CA GLU A 235 -26.28 -12.38 -11.23
C GLU A 235 -25.59 -11.80 -9.99
N ALA A 236 -24.25 -11.80 -9.95
CA ALA A 236 -23.48 -11.19 -8.87
C ALA A 236 -23.78 -9.70 -8.69
N GLN A 237 -23.90 -8.92 -9.78
CA GLN A 237 -24.28 -7.51 -9.70
C GLN A 237 -25.69 -7.32 -9.12
N SER A 238 -26.63 -8.19 -9.48
CA SER A 238 -28.00 -8.14 -8.96
C SER A 238 -28.09 -8.50 -7.47
N LEU A 239 -27.18 -9.34 -6.97
CA LEU A 239 -27.10 -9.71 -5.56
C LEU A 239 -26.45 -8.59 -4.74
N ILE A 240 -25.41 -7.95 -5.24
CA ILE A 240 -24.77 -6.80 -4.57
C ILE A 240 -25.71 -5.58 -4.51
N ALA A 241 -26.60 -5.43 -5.50
CA ALA A 241 -27.57 -4.33 -5.51
C ALA A 241 -28.74 -4.55 -4.54
N GLN A 242 -28.95 -5.78 -4.05
CA GLN A 242 -29.95 -6.05 -3.03
C GLN A 242 -29.39 -5.60 -1.68
N GLU A 243 -30.13 -4.76 -0.96
CA GLU A 243 -29.76 -4.42 0.41
C GLU A 243 -29.69 -5.71 1.25
N PRO A 244 -28.67 -5.86 2.10
CA PRO A 244 -28.53 -7.06 2.92
C PRO A 244 -29.81 -7.24 3.72
N ASN A 245 -30.31 -8.48 3.79
CA ASN A 245 -31.51 -8.80 4.52
C ASN A 245 -31.35 -8.30 5.96
N ALA A 246 -32.03 -7.20 6.29
CA ALA A 246 -31.99 -6.59 7.61
C ALA A 246 -32.25 -7.70 8.63
N ARG A 247 -31.21 -8.10 9.37
CA ARG A 247 -31.35 -9.01 10.50
C ARG A 247 -32.46 -8.41 11.34
N LYS A 248 -33.57 -9.13 11.51
CA LYS A 248 -34.63 -8.74 12.45
C LYS A 248 -33.95 -8.64 13.81
N SER A 249 -33.54 -7.44 14.17
CA SER A 249 -33.08 -7.14 15.50
C SER A 249 -34.28 -7.41 16.41
N GLN A 250 -34.28 -8.57 17.06
CA GLN A 250 -35.00 -8.70 18.32
C GLN A 250 -34.22 -7.85 19.31
N ASN A 251 -34.44 -6.54 19.22
CA ASN A 251 -33.87 -5.57 20.13
C ASN A 251 -34.66 -5.65 21.45
N SER A 252 -34.46 -6.71 22.21
CA SER A 252 -34.67 -6.65 23.66
C SER A 252 -33.31 -6.30 24.25
N ASP A 253 -33.11 -5.02 24.51
CA ASP A 253 -31.85 -4.39 24.93
C ASP A 253 -31.41 -4.81 26.35
N GLY A 254 -31.81 -6.00 26.84
CA GLY A 254 -31.57 -6.48 28.21
C GLY A 254 -32.23 -5.67 29.33
N TRP A 255 -32.78 -4.50 29.00
CA TRP A 255 -33.50 -3.58 29.88
C TRP A 255 -34.97 -3.98 30.01
N HIS A 256 -35.39 -4.23 31.24
CA HIS A 256 -36.78 -4.48 31.60
C HIS A 256 -37.28 -3.40 32.55
N GLU A 257 -38.34 -2.70 32.15
CA GLU A 257 -39.05 -1.75 32.99
C GLU A 257 -40.14 -2.49 33.79
N SER A 258 -40.18 -2.25 35.10
CA SER A 258 -41.23 -2.80 35.96
C SER A 258 -41.65 -1.79 37.02
N THR A 259 -42.95 -1.62 37.19
CA THR A 259 -43.50 -0.74 38.23
C THR A 259 -43.65 -1.56 39.51
N ARG A 260 -42.79 -1.33 40.51
CA ARG A 260 -42.91 -1.96 41.84
C ARG A 260 -43.19 -0.89 42.89
N GLY A 261 -44.32 -1.03 43.58
CA GLY A 261 -44.66 -0.15 44.71
C GLY A 261 -44.95 1.31 44.33
N GLY A 262 -45.39 1.57 43.09
CA GLY A 262 -45.72 2.92 42.62
C GLY A 262 -44.53 3.74 42.08
N ALA A 263 -43.35 3.14 41.97
CA ALA A 263 -42.21 3.70 41.26
C ALA A 263 -41.86 2.83 40.04
N GLU A 264 -41.54 3.47 38.92
CA GLU A 264 -41.00 2.82 37.72
C GLU A 264 -39.54 2.45 37.97
N VAL A 265 -39.20 1.17 37.86
CA VAL A 265 -37.84 0.64 38.09
C VAL A 265 -37.36 -0.05 36.82
N MET A 266 -36.25 0.46 36.26
CA MET A 266 -35.53 -0.19 35.17
C MET A 266 -34.50 -1.19 35.73
N SER A 267 -34.51 -2.42 35.24
CA SER A 267 -33.55 -3.47 35.60
C SER A 267 -32.82 -3.98 34.35
N LEU A 268 -31.49 -4.08 34.43
CA LEU A 268 -30.67 -4.71 33.41
C LEU A 268 -30.46 -6.16 33.82
N SER A 269 -30.90 -7.10 32.98
CA SER A 269 -30.61 -8.52 33.20
C SER A 269 -29.14 -8.82 32.89
N GLU A 270 -28.43 -9.50 33.81
CA GLU A 270 -27.05 -10.01 33.59
C GLU A 270 -27.07 -11.22 32.62
N GLY A 271 -27.67 -11.05 31.45
CA GLY A 271 -27.51 -11.94 30.31
C GLY A 271 -26.33 -11.47 29.43
N PRO A 272 -25.83 -12.33 28.52
CA PRO A 272 -24.85 -11.90 27.53
C PRO A 272 -25.37 -10.65 26.80
N MET A 273 -24.53 -9.62 26.69
CA MET A 273 -24.90 -8.38 26.00
C MET A 273 -25.37 -8.73 24.58
N PRO A 274 -26.53 -8.20 24.12
CA PRO A 274 -27.01 -8.42 22.76
C PRO A 274 -26.10 -7.65 21.80
N GLY A 275 -25.01 -8.31 21.39
CA GLY A 275 -23.94 -7.72 20.59
C GLY A 275 -22.72 -8.64 20.49
N ASP A 276 -22.47 -9.47 21.51
CA ASP A 276 -21.33 -10.41 21.52
C ASP A 276 -21.62 -11.73 20.78
N GLU A 277 -22.89 -12.04 20.49
CA GLU A 277 -23.31 -13.18 19.64
C GLU A 277 -23.58 -12.78 18.19
N ALA A 278 -23.17 -11.58 17.77
CA ALA A 278 -23.04 -11.28 16.36
C ALA A 278 -21.84 -12.08 15.83
N GLY A 279 -22.09 -13.33 15.45
CA GLY A 279 -21.15 -14.11 14.65
C GLY A 279 -20.59 -13.20 13.57
N THR A 280 -19.26 -13.07 13.58
CA THR A 280 -18.47 -12.28 12.62
C THR A 280 -19.10 -12.38 11.24
N ASP A 281 -19.27 -11.24 10.57
CA ASP A 281 -19.77 -11.13 9.20
C ASP A 281 -19.33 -12.32 8.34
N LEU A 282 -20.27 -12.93 7.62
CA LEU A 282 -20.06 -14.15 6.84
C LEU A 282 -18.93 -13.96 5.82
N PHE A 283 -18.75 -12.72 5.33
CA PHE A 283 -17.60 -12.33 4.53
C PHE A 283 -16.28 -12.44 5.30
N VAL A 284 -16.22 -11.88 6.52
CA VAL A 284 -15.02 -11.91 7.37
C VAL A 284 -14.67 -13.34 7.76
N GLN A 285 -15.67 -14.19 8.03
CA GLN A 285 -15.46 -15.62 8.29
C GLN A 285 -14.80 -16.33 7.11
N LYS A 286 -15.36 -16.16 5.90
CA LYS A 286 -14.78 -16.78 4.69
C LYS A 286 -13.42 -16.22 4.34
N MET A 287 -13.20 -14.93 4.57
CA MET A 287 -11.88 -14.32 4.39
C MET A 287 -10.85 -14.93 5.35
N LEU A 288 -11.17 -15.08 6.64
CA LEU A 288 -10.26 -15.70 7.61
C LEU A 288 -10.02 -17.18 7.33
N ASP A 289 -11.05 -17.91 6.87
CA ASP A 289 -10.91 -19.31 6.45
C ASP A 289 -10.00 -19.43 5.23
N ALA A 290 -10.22 -18.62 4.18
CA ALA A 290 -9.34 -18.54 3.02
C ALA A 290 -7.91 -18.11 3.39
N ALA A 291 -7.76 -17.22 4.37
CA ALA A 291 -6.47 -16.80 4.93
C ALA A 291 -5.78 -17.90 5.76
N SER A 292 -6.45 -18.99 6.14
CA SER A 292 -5.82 -20.10 6.84
C SER A 292 -5.13 -21.10 5.89
N TYR A 293 -5.60 -21.19 4.64
CA TYR A 293 -5.11 -22.14 3.64
C TYR A 293 -4.02 -21.57 2.71
N PHE A 294 -3.51 -20.35 2.95
CA PHE A 294 -2.48 -19.81 2.07
C PHE A 294 -1.15 -20.56 2.24
N VAL A 295 -0.50 -20.87 1.11
CA VAL A 295 0.84 -21.44 1.09
C VAL A 295 1.87 -20.31 1.06
N PRO A 296 2.81 -20.23 2.02
CA PRO A 296 3.86 -19.22 1.99
C PRO A 296 4.69 -19.29 0.70
N GLY A 297 4.66 -18.22 -0.10
CA GLY A 297 5.45 -18.08 -1.33
C GLY A 297 4.64 -18.07 -2.63
N GLU A 298 3.33 -18.38 -2.59
CA GLU A 298 2.46 -18.19 -3.75
C GLU A 298 1.98 -16.73 -3.88
N PRO A 299 1.78 -16.24 -5.12
CA PRO A 299 1.19 -14.92 -5.32
C PRO A 299 -0.23 -14.92 -4.75
N TYR A 300 -0.56 -13.84 -4.03
CA TYR A 300 -1.89 -13.60 -3.50
C TYR A 300 -2.98 -13.83 -4.56
N GLN A 301 -3.97 -14.65 -4.22
CA GLN A 301 -5.17 -14.89 -5.02
C GLN A 301 -6.37 -14.21 -4.34
N PRO A 302 -7.30 -13.60 -5.09
CA PRO A 302 -8.47 -12.93 -4.53
C PRO A 302 -9.42 -13.91 -3.81
N VAL A 303 -10.20 -13.41 -2.82
CA VAL A 303 -11.14 -14.25 -2.04
C VAL A 303 -12.19 -14.79 -3.00
N ARG A 304 -12.46 -16.09 -2.96
CA ARG A 304 -13.62 -16.66 -3.66
C ARG A 304 -14.84 -16.61 -2.77
N ILE A 305 -15.96 -16.15 -3.33
CA ILE A 305 -17.15 -15.83 -2.55
C ILE A 305 -18.37 -16.54 -3.15
N ASP A 306 -19.06 -17.28 -2.28
CA ASP A 306 -20.33 -17.93 -2.62
C ASP A 306 -21.50 -16.95 -2.67
N ARG A 307 -22.60 -17.39 -3.29
CA ARG A 307 -23.86 -16.66 -3.44
C ARG A 307 -24.40 -16.10 -2.12
N GLU A 308 -24.35 -16.90 -1.05
CA GLU A 308 -24.88 -16.53 0.27
C GLU A 308 -24.13 -15.34 0.88
N THR A 309 -22.80 -15.34 0.72
CA THR A 309 -21.96 -14.22 1.17
C THR A 309 -22.12 -12.97 0.32
N LEU A 310 -22.44 -13.10 -0.97
CA LEU A 310 -22.72 -11.94 -1.82
C LEU A 310 -24.04 -11.24 -1.47
N VAL A 311 -24.98 -11.94 -0.84
CA VAL A 311 -26.28 -11.39 -0.39
C VAL A 311 -26.17 -10.68 0.95
N GLU A 312 -25.14 -10.99 1.75
CA GLU A 312 -24.90 -10.36 3.05
C GLU A 312 -23.91 -9.18 3.01
N LEU A 313 -23.25 -8.94 1.86
CA LEU A 313 -22.39 -7.77 1.60
C LEU A 313 -23.19 -6.46 1.57
#